data_AF-A0A9P0HJ63-F1
#
_entry.id   AF-A0A9P0HJ63-F1
#
_cell.length_a   1.000
_cell.length_b   1.000
_cell.length_c   1.000
_cell.angle_alpha   90.00
_cell.angle_beta   90.00
_cell.angle_gamma   90.00
#
_symmetry.space_group_name_H-M   'P 1'
#
loop_
_entity.id
_entity.type
_entity.pdbx_description
1 polymer ?
#
loop_
_entity_poly.entity_id
_entity_poly.type
_entity_poly.pdbx_seq_one_letter_code
_entity_poly.pdbx_strand_id
1 'polypeptide(L)'
;MSNANPNGADTKPSDVDGLGYWTLLYGNGPGYSSPRTVPGNQTAKNAVHGSAAPRQWATHGGEDVPAMATGPLARELFSGTMDQTVIAHAIAFAACLPPYAARCVLNQTAPPPPQNCRQETVVKKAPGRGGVVLASSVMSDESSAARAMPCLLVAVILAAIT
;
A
#
# COMPACT_ATOMS: atom_id res chain seq x y z
N MET A 1 -19.36 2.36 -18.71
CA MET A 1 -18.07 2.96 -18.28
C MET A 1 -18.35 4.38 -17.84
N SER A 2 -18.29 4.59 -16.53
CA SER A 2 -18.35 5.88 -15.85
C SER A 2 -17.14 6.73 -16.28
N ASN A 3 -17.36 8.01 -16.58
CA ASN A 3 -16.29 8.97 -16.84
C ASN A 3 -16.39 10.06 -15.78
N ALA A 4 -15.40 10.11 -14.89
CA ALA A 4 -15.32 11.15 -13.88
C ALA A 4 -14.94 12.49 -14.53
N ASN A 5 -15.64 13.55 -14.17
CA ASN A 5 -15.22 14.91 -14.43
C ASN A 5 -14.00 15.28 -13.55
N PRO A 6 -13.34 16.44 -13.80
CA PRO A 6 -12.19 16.87 -13.00
C PRO A 6 -12.47 17.02 -11.49
N ASN A 7 -13.75 17.09 -11.11
CA ASN A 7 -14.19 17.24 -9.73
C ASN A 7 -14.53 15.88 -9.07
N GLY A 8 -14.35 14.76 -9.77
CA GLY A 8 -14.60 13.40 -9.25
C GLY A 8 -16.07 12.93 -9.33
N ALA A 9 -16.95 13.71 -9.96
CA ALA A 9 -18.34 13.31 -10.21
C ALA A 9 -18.49 12.62 -11.57
N ASP A 10 -19.38 11.64 -11.67
CA ASP A 10 -19.67 11.02 -12.96
C ASP A 10 -20.34 12.02 -13.91
N THR A 11 -19.98 11.94 -15.18
CA THR A 11 -20.58 12.72 -16.27
C THR A 11 -21.98 12.22 -16.66
N LYS A 12 -22.35 10.99 -16.29
CA LYS A 12 -23.68 10.43 -16.52
C LYS A 12 -24.50 10.42 -15.23
N PRO A 13 -25.76 10.89 -15.26
CA PRO A 13 -26.66 10.75 -14.12
C PRO A 13 -27.03 9.28 -13.88
N SER A 14 -27.55 8.99 -12.69
CA SER A 14 -28.16 7.68 -12.41
C SER A 14 -29.37 7.44 -13.31
N ASP A 15 -29.50 6.20 -13.78
CA ASP A 15 -30.62 5.70 -14.56
C ASP A 15 -31.90 5.46 -13.73
N VAL A 16 -31.80 5.42 -12.40
CA VAL A 16 -32.92 5.20 -11.48
C VAL A 16 -33.55 6.50 -11.01
N ASP A 17 -32.74 7.47 -10.57
CA ASP A 17 -33.23 8.73 -9.99
C ASP A 17 -32.92 9.98 -10.81
N GLY A 18 -32.16 9.86 -11.91
CA GLY A 18 -31.80 10.98 -12.78
C GLY A 18 -30.81 11.98 -12.16
N LEU A 19 -30.28 11.71 -10.96
CA LEU A 19 -29.38 12.60 -10.24
C LEU A 19 -27.92 12.17 -10.43
N GLY A 20 -27.00 13.14 -10.45
CA GLY A 20 -25.56 12.88 -10.49
C GLY A 20 -25.04 12.16 -9.24
N TYR A 21 -23.90 11.50 -9.35
CA TYR A 21 -23.23 10.81 -8.24
C TYR A 21 -21.71 10.92 -8.37
N TRP A 22 -21.00 10.75 -7.26
CA TRP A 22 -19.54 10.71 -7.26
C TRP A 22 -19.05 9.37 -7.78
N THR A 23 -17.92 9.35 -8.49
CA THR A 23 -17.28 8.09 -8.88
C THR A 23 -16.75 7.34 -7.66
N LEU A 24 -16.41 8.05 -6.57
CA LEU A 24 -16.02 7.47 -5.29
C LEU A 24 -17.18 7.52 -4.30
N LEU A 25 -17.50 6.36 -3.71
CA LEU A 25 -18.56 6.17 -2.74
C LEU A 25 -18.05 5.26 -1.62
N TYR A 26 -18.65 5.37 -0.44
CA TYR A 26 -18.34 4.52 0.71
C TYR A 26 -19.50 3.57 1.02
N GLY A 27 -19.20 2.37 1.53
CA GLY A 27 -20.24 1.45 1.99
C GLY A 27 -21.01 2.01 3.20
N ASN A 28 -20.32 2.70 4.10
CA ASN A 28 -20.90 3.34 5.28
C ASN A 28 -20.11 4.59 5.67
N GLY A 29 -20.70 5.46 6.50
CA GLY A 29 -20.02 6.64 7.01
C GLY A 29 -20.94 7.84 7.19
N PRO A 30 -20.36 9.03 7.48
CA PRO A 30 -21.11 10.25 7.74
C PRO A 30 -21.73 10.86 6.48
N GLY A 31 -21.40 10.34 5.30
CA GLY A 31 -21.92 10.81 4.01
C GLY A 31 -23.32 10.30 3.67
N TYR A 32 -23.97 9.55 4.55
CA TYR A 32 -25.35 9.12 4.35
C TYR A 32 -26.29 10.30 4.55
N SER A 33 -27.15 10.59 3.56
CA SER A 33 -28.22 11.57 3.69
C SER A 33 -29.49 11.08 2.98
N SER A 34 -30.65 11.48 3.48
CA SER A 34 -31.95 11.21 2.86
C SER A 34 -32.78 12.52 2.85
N PRO A 35 -33.01 13.14 1.68
CA PRO A 35 -32.58 12.72 0.34
C PRO A 35 -31.05 12.73 0.17
N ARG A 36 -30.54 11.91 -0.74
CA ARG A 36 -29.09 11.80 -0.98
C ARG A 36 -28.52 13.11 -1.51
N THR A 37 -27.31 13.44 -1.08
CA THR A 37 -26.62 14.65 -1.56
C THR A 37 -26.19 14.42 -3.01
N VAL A 38 -26.37 15.42 -3.87
CA VAL A 38 -25.95 15.39 -5.28
C VAL A 38 -24.60 16.09 -5.39
N PRO A 39 -23.64 15.59 -6.19
CA PRO A 39 -22.37 16.27 -6.42
C PRO A 39 -22.59 17.69 -6.94
N GLY A 40 -22.23 18.67 -6.11
CA GLY A 40 -22.12 20.06 -6.52
C GLY A 40 -20.75 20.36 -7.14
N ASN A 41 -20.46 21.63 -7.37
CA ASN A 41 -19.13 22.10 -7.82
C ASN A 41 -18.14 22.17 -6.62
N GLN A 42 -18.15 21.15 -5.76
CA GLN A 42 -17.36 21.12 -4.54
C GLN A 42 -16.07 20.34 -4.79
N THR A 43 -15.00 21.07 -5.10
CA THR A 43 -13.60 20.59 -5.06
C THR A 43 -12.99 20.74 -3.68
N ALA A 44 -13.83 20.71 -2.64
CA ALA A 44 -13.39 20.90 -1.27
C ALA A 44 -12.61 19.67 -0.81
N LYS A 45 -11.39 19.88 -0.32
CA LYS A 45 -10.55 18.80 0.25
C LYS A 45 -11.25 18.03 1.38
N ASN A 46 -12.21 18.67 2.06
CA ASN A 46 -12.98 18.09 3.17
C ASN A 46 -14.39 17.65 2.74
N ALA A 47 -14.63 17.42 1.45
CA ALA A 47 -15.91 16.91 0.97
C ALA A 47 -16.13 15.47 1.44
N VAL A 48 -17.27 15.22 2.07
CA VAL A 48 -17.71 13.88 2.48
C VAL A 48 -18.49 13.26 1.32
N HIS A 49 -18.00 12.11 0.83
CA HIS A 49 -18.64 11.39 -0.26
C HIS A 49 -19.84 10.59 0.24
N GLY A 50 -20.80 10.34 -0.65
CA GLY A 50 -22.01 9.58 -0.32
C GLY A 50 -21.68 8.18 0.22
N SER A 51 -22.48 7.73 1.20
CA SER A 51 -22.37 6.39 1.76
C SER A 51 -23.72 5.69 1.87
N ALA A 52 -23.74 4.36 1.75
CA ALA A 52 -24.98 3.58 1.74
C ALA A 52 -25.59 3.36 3.14
N ALA A 53 -24.78 3.15 4.17
CA ALA A 53 -25.26 2.98 5.55
C ALA A 53 -24.85 4.14 6.48
N PRO A 54 -25.77 4.68 7.31
CA PRO A 54 -25.48 5.82 8.19
C PRO A 54 -24.57 5.43 9.36
N ARG A 55 -23.43 6.13 9.48
CA ARG A 55 -22.51 6.05 10.61
C ARG A 55 -21.86 7.42 10.85
N GLN A 56 -21.40 7.69 12.07
CA GLN A 56 -20.60 8.91 12.32
C GLN A 56 -19.19 8.80 11.71
N TRP A 57 -18.68 7.57 11.57
CA TRP A 57 -17.37 7.27 10.99
C TRP A 57 -17.47 6.02 10.11
N ALA A 58 -16.76 6.04 8.98
CA ALA A 58 -16.64 4.86 8.13
C ALA A 58 -15.93 3.74 8.91
N THR A 59 -16.32 2.50 8.65
CA THR A 59 -15.61 1.32 9.15
C THR A 59 -14.50 0.93 8.18
N HIS A 60 -13.51 0.20 8.68
CA HIS A 60 -12.52 -0.45 7.83
C HIS A 60 -13.17 -1.45 6.86
N GLY A 61 -12.56 -1.55 5.69
CA GLY A 61 -12.80 -2.64 4.75
C GLY A 61 -12.17 -3.94 5.24
N GLY A 62 -12.76 -5.06 4.81
CA GLY A 62 -12.29 -6.42 5.11
C GLY A 62 -11.80 -7.16 3.87
N GLU A 63 -11.51 -6.42 2.80
CA GLU A 63 -10.96 -6.95 1.56
C GLU A 63 -9.48 -7.33 1.69
N ASP A 64 -9.04 -8.26 0.85
CA ASP A 64 -7.63 -8.61 0.75
C ASP A 64 -6.82 -7.41 0.24
N VAL A 65 -5.69 -7.16 0.91
CA VAL A 65 -4.82 -6.02 0.62
C VAL A 65 -3.55 -6.50 -0.12
N PRO A 66 -3.12 -5.83 -1.20
CA PRO A 66 -1.94 -6.25 -1.95
C PRO A 66 -0.65 -6.05 -1.14
N ALA A 67 0.22 -7.06 -1.16
CA ALA A 67 1.59 -6.98 -0.66
C ALA A 67 2.57 -6.88 -1.83
N MET A 68 3.46 -5.89 -1.81
CA MET A 68 4.51 -5.74 -2.82
C MET A 68 5.89 -5.92 -2.18
N ALA A 69 6.72 -6.75 -2.80
CA ALA A 69 8.07 -7.03 -2.31
C ALA A 69 9.10 -6.91 -3.43
N THR A 70 10.29 -6.42 -3.08
CA THR A 70 11.46 -6.36 -3.97
C THR A 70 12.68 -6.83 -3.21
N GLY A 71 13.50 -7.67 -3.86
CA GLY A 71 14.72 -8.21 -3.28
C GLY A 71 14.89 -9.71 -3.54
N PRO A 72 15.91 -10.34 -2.95
CA PRO A 72 16.12 -11.77 -3.04
C PRO A 72 14.91 -12.54 -2.50
N LEU A 73 14.46 -13.55 -3.23
CA LEU A 73 13.33 -14.41 -2.87
C LEU A 73 11.97 -13.71 -2.85
N ALA A 74 11.88 -12.44 -3.26
CA ALA A 74 10.63 -11.68 -3.21
C ALA A 74 9.52 -12.37 -4.03
N ARG A 75 9.83 -12.79 -5.27
CA ARG A 75 8.87 -13.48 -6.15
C ARG A 75 8.53 -14.90 -5.66
N GLU A 76 9.44 -15.56 -4.94
CA GLU A 76 9.20 -16.91 -4.41
C GLU A 76 8.38 -16.89 -3.11
N LEU A 77 8.57 -15.87 -2.26
CA LEU A 77 7.92 -15.79 -0.94
C LEU A 77 6.62 -14.97 -0.94
N PHE A 78 6.50 -13.98 -1.82
CA PHE A 78 5.35 -13.09 -1.91
C PHE A 78 4.62 -13.33 -3.24
N SER A 79 3.97 -14.49 -3.34
CA SER A 79 3.17 -14.88 -4.50
C SER A 79 1.83 -15.47 -4.09
N GLY A 80 0.80 -15.24 -4.91
CA GLY A 80 -0.56 -15.70 -4.63
C GLY A 80 -1.25 -14.95 -3.48
N THR A 81 -2.31 -15.55 -2.95
CA THR A 81 -3.02 -15.08 -1.76
C THR A 81 -2.40 -15.73 -0.52
N MET A 82 -2.12 -14.94 0.50
CA MET A 82 -1.48 -15.41 1.74
C MET A 82 -2.06 -14.65 2.94
N ASP A 83 -2.02 -15.28 4.11
CA ASP A 83 -2.43 -14.62 5.35
C ASP A 83 -1.46 -13.50 5.73
N GLN A 84 -1.96 -12.46 6.41
CA GLN A 84 -1.13 -11.33 6.85
C GLN A 84 0.05 -11.77 7.75
N THR A 85 -0.09 -12.88 8.48
CA THR A 85 0.98 -13.47 9.32
C THR A 85 2.14 -14.02 8.50
N VAL A 86 1.91 -14.46 7.26
CA VAL A 86 2.94 -14.98 6.35
C VAL A 86 3.97 -13.91 6.03
N ILE A 87 3.58 -12.63 6.00
CA ILE A 87 4.50 -11.51 5.74
C ILE A 87 5.67 -11.53 6.73
N ALA A 88 5.38 -11.68 8.03
CA ALA A 88 6.40 -11.70 9.07
C ALA A 88 7.31 -12.94 8.93
N HIS A 89 6.73 -14.11 8.68
CA HIS A 89 7.48 -15.35 8.49
C HIS A 89 8.34 -15.32 7.22
N ALA A 90 7.85 -14.77 6.12
CA ALA A 90 8.57 -14.61 4.87
C ALA A 90 9.76 -13.66 5.01
N ILE A 91 9.57 -12.52 5.69
CA ILE A 91 10.66 -11.59 6.00
C ILE A 91 11.70 -12.28 6.89
N ALA A 92 11.29 -12.96 7.96
CA ALA A 92 12.20 -13.69 8.84
C ALA A 92 12.97 -14.79 8.09
N PHE A 93 12.30 -15.51 7.18
CA PHE A 93 12.90 -16.54 6.36
C PHE A 93 13.94 -15.98 5.38
N ALA A 94 13.63 -14.84 4.73
CA ALA A 94 14.54 -14.17 3.81
C ALA A 94 15.75 -13.55 4.53
N ALA A 95 15.54 -13.00 5.71
CA ALA A 95 16.56 -12.36 6.54
C ALA A 95 17.24 -13.31 7.54
N CYS A 96 17.08 -14.64 7.41
CA CYS A 96 17.75 -15.59 8.30
C CYS A 96 17.50 -15.33 9.80
N LEU A 97 16.35 -14.77 10.16
CA LEU A 97 15.98 -14.49 11.54
C LEU A 97 15.38 -15.76 12.18
N PRO A 98 15.54 -15.99 13.50
CA PRO A 98 14.87 -17.07 14.18
C PRO A 98 13.35 -17.08 13.91
N PRO A 99 12.73 -18.24 13.64
CA PRO A 99 13.25 -19.61 13.75
C PRO A 99 14.03 -20.13 12.51
N TYR A 100 14.21 -19.33 11.47
CA TYR A 100 14.79 -19.75 10.17
C TYR A 100 16.30 -19.55 10.04
N ALA A 101 16.99 -19.19 11.14
CA ALA A 101 18.42 -18.89 11.13
C ALA A 101 19.30 -20.02 10.58
N ALA A 102 18.92 -21.28 10.81
CA ALA A 102 19.65 -22.46 10.33
C ALA A 102 19.80 -22.52 8.80
N ARG A 103 18.85 -21.94 8.05
CA ARG A 103 18.88 -21.88 6.57
C ARG A 103 20.17 -21.26 6.06
N CYS A 104 20.67 -20.24 6.75
CA CYS A 104 21.81 -19.45 6.31
C CYS A 104 23.14 -19.93 6.89
N VAL A 105 23.13 -21.05 7.62
CA VAL A 105 24.32 -21.70 8.17
C VAL A 105 24.84 -22.79 7.21
N LEU A 106 24.01 -23.30 6.29
CA LEU A 106 24.31 -24.46 5.45
C LEU A 106 25.23 -24.22 4.22
N ASN A 107 25.80 -23.03 4.01
CA ASN A 107 26.80 -22.82 2.96
C ASN A 107 27.67 -21.58 3.24
N GLN A 108 28.79 -21.75 3.96
CA GLN A 108 29.75 -20.66 4.23
C GLN A 108 30.97 -20.65 3.31
N THR A 109 31.02 -21.45 2.24
CA THR A 109 32.16 -21.48 1.30
C THR A 109 31.93 -20.70 0.01
N ALA A 110 30.72 -20.20 -0.25
CA ALA A 110 30.47 -19.34 -1.40
C ALA A 110 30.59 -17.86 -0.98
N PRO A 111 31.38 -17.03 -1.70
CA PRO A 111 31.34 -15.58 -1.49
C PRO A 111 29.90 -15.09 -1.68
N PRO A 112 29.45 -14.09 -0.90
CA PRO A 112 28.14 -13.50 -1.11
C PRO A 112 28.06 -13.04 -2.57
N PRO A 113 27.00 -13.39 -3.33
CA PRO A 113 26.82 -12.86 -4.68
C PRO A 113 26.89 -11.34 -4.60
N PRO A 114 27.50 -10.65 -5.58
CA PRO A 114 27.65 -9.20 -5.55
C PRO A 114 26.29 -8.58 -5.28
N GLN A 115 26.14 -7.99 -4.09
CA GLN A 115 24.93 -7.31 -3.66
C GLN A 115 24.87 -6.00 -4.44
N ASN A 116 24.39 -6.06 -5.67
CA ASN A 116 24.01 -4.88 -6.43
C ASN A 116 22.63 -4.41 -5.91
N CYS A 117 22.58 -4.13 -4.61
CA CYS A 117 21.55 -3.28 -4.07
C CYS A 117 21.72 -1.96 -4.78
N ARG A 118 20.73 -1.58 -5.59
CA ARG A 118 20.66 -0.19 -6.02
C ARG A 118 20.55 0.62 -4.73
N GLN A 119 21.66 1.19 -4.27
CA GLN A 119 21.62 2.26 -3.29
C GLN A 119 20.62 3.25 -3.86
N GLU A 120 19.52 3.49 -3.15
CA GLU A 120 18.70 4.65 -3.43
C GLU A 120 19.65 5.83 -3.34
N THR A 121 19.99 6.38 -4.51
CA THR A 121 20.72 7.62 -4.58
C THR A 121 19.81 8.61 -3.89
N VAL A 122 20.26 9.17 -2.77
CA VAL A 122 19.59 10.30 -2.14
C VAL A 122 19.54 11.41 -3.19
N VAL A 123 18.45 11.46 -3.96
CA VAL A 123 18.24 12.51 -4.94
C VAL A 123 17.99 13.76 -4.12
N LYS A 124 19.03 14.58 -3.96
CA LYS A 124 18.88 15.95 -3.51
C LYS A 124 17.88 16.61 -4.45
N LYS A 125 16.75 17.04 -3.87
CA LYS A 125 15.60 17.63 -4.55
C LYS A 125 16.04 18.70 -5.55
N ALA A 126 15.93 18.40 -6.84
CA ALA A 126 15.85 19.40 -7.90
C ALA A 126 14.36 19.69 -8.19
N PRO A 127 13.99 20.94 -8.54
CA PRO A 127 12.60 21.34 -8.66
C PRO A 127 12.06 20.87 -10.01
N GLY A 128 11.23 19.83 -10.01
CA GLY A 128 10.51 19.43 -11.22
C GLY A 128 10.10 17.97 -11.26
N ARG A 129 8.80 17.75 -11.03
CA ARG A 129 7.95 16.71 -11.66
C ARG A 129 8.56 15.28 -11.71
N GLY A 130 8.35 14.53 -10.65
CA GLY A 130 8.52 13.08 -10.63
C GLY A 130 8.20 12.54 -9.24
N GLY A 131 7.18 11.69 -9.13
CA GLY A 131 6.75 11.11 -7.85
C GLY A 131 7.89 10.37 -7.17
N VAL A 132 8.14 10.70 -5.91
CA VAL A 132 9.10 10.00 -5.05
C VAL A 132 8.36 8.84 -4.42
N VAL A 133 8.80 7.61 -4.69
CA VAL A 133 8.43 6.44 -3.88
C VAL A 133 9.34 6.50 -2.67
N LEU A 134 8.81 6.99 -1.54
CA LEU A 134 9.52 6.94 -0.26
C LEU A 134 9.38 5.52 0.28
N ALA A 135 10.36 4.66 0.02
CA ALA A 135 10.51 3.44 0.80
C ALA A 135 10.79 3.84 2.26
N SER A 136 9.94 3.40 3.18
CA SER A 136 10.14 3.66 4.61
C SER A 136 11.47 3.07 5.05
N SER A 137 12.36 3.90 5.59
CA SER A 137 13.71 3.56 6.08
C SER A 137 13.71 2.74 7.38
N VAL A 138 12.74 1.85 7.56
CA VAL A 138 12.47 1.15 8.83
C VAL A 138 13.55 0.13 9.23
N MET A 139 14.64 -0.04 8.49
CA MET A 139 15.72 -1.00 8.82
C MET A 139 17.14 -0.41 8.72
N SER A 140 17.29 0.91 8.77
CA SER A 140 18.61 1.54 8.79
C SER A 140 18.84 2.24 10.12
N ASP A 141 19.27 1.50 11.15
CA ASP A 141 20.26 2.07 12.07
C ASP A 141 21.12 1.07 12.85
N GLU A 142 22.32 1.58 13.17
CA GLU A 142 23.36 1.19 14.13
C GLU A 142 24.37 0.04 13.82
N SER A 143 25.61 0.50 13.65
CA SER A 143 26.90 -0.21 13.72
C SER A 143 27.02 -1.23 14.84
N SER A 144 27.27 -2.51 14.49
CA SER A 144 28.37 -3.34 15.01
C SER A 144 28.30 -4.73 14.39
N ALA A 145 29.28 -5.06 13.55
CA ALA A 145 29.66 -6.41 13.13
C ALA A 145 28.52 -7.48 13.06
N ALA A 146 27.51 -7.26 12.21
CA ALA A 146 26.54 -8.29 11.87
C ALA A 146 26.49 -8.45 10.34
N ARG A 147 26.59 -9.70 9.88
CA ARG A 147 26.54 -10.13 8.48
C ARG A 147 25.53 -9.30 7.67
N ALA A 148 26.01 -8.71 6.57
CA ALA A 148 25.20 -7.97 5.61
C ALA A 148 23.93 -8.74 5.21
N MET A 149 22.77 -8.30 5.71
CA MET A 149 21.47 -8.76 5.24
C MET A 149 21.27 -8.23 3.82
N PRO A 150 20.95 -9.09 2.83
CA PRO A 150 20.75 -8.62 1.47
C PRO A 150 19.41 -7.89 1.39
N CYS A 151 19.43 -6.73 0.72
CA CYS A 151 18.34 -5.77 0.61
C CYS A 151 16.98 -6.39 0.27
N LEU A 152 16.16 -6.65 1.29
CA LEU A 152 14.75 -6.97 1.13
C LEU A 152 13.94 -5.74 1.51
N LEU A 153 13.29 -5.13 0.53
CA LEU A 153 12.31 -4.09 0.76
C LEU A 153 10.92 -4.69 0.55
N VAL A 154 10.21 -4.92 1.64
CA VAL A 154 8.80 -5.27 1.61
C VAL A 154 8.00 -3.99 1.86
N ALA A 155 7.36 -3.49 0.81
CA ALA A 155 6.38 -2.42 0.92
C ALA A 155 5.01 -3.10 1.06
N VAL A 156 4.60 -3.34 2.30
CA VAL A 156 3.20 -3.66 2.56
C VAL A 156 2.44 -2.36 2.36
N ILE A 157 1.74 -2.20 1.24
CA ILE A 157 0.71 -1.17 1.14
C ILE A 157 -0.44 -1.67 1.98
N LEU A 158 -0.32 -1.50 3.29
CA LEU A 158 -1.42 -1.73 4.20
C LEU A 158 -2.40 -0.59 3.94
N ALA A 159 -3.35 -0.81 3.04
CA ALA A 159 -4.49 0.08 2.87
C ALA A 159 -5.44 -0.11 4.07
N ALA A 160 -4.94 0.16 5.28
CA ALA A 160 -5.80 0.59 6.36
C ALA A 160 -6.17 2.04 6.05
N ILE A 161 -7.16 2.24 5.17
CA ILE A 161 -7.84 3.52 5.10
C ILE A 161 -8.64 3.60 6.41
N THR A 162 -8.05 4.22 7.43
CA THR A 162 -8.76 4.85 8.56
C THR A 162 -9.40 6.14 8.08
#